data_AF-A0A2S2PD19-F1
#
_entry.id   AF-A0A2S2PD19-F1
#
_cell.length_a   1.000
_cell.length_b   1.000
_cell.length_c   1.000
_cell.angle_alpha   90.00
_cell.angle_beta   90.00
_cell.angle_gamma   90.00
#
_symmetry.space_group_name_H-M   'P 1'
#
loop_
_entity.id
_entity.type
_entity.pdbx_description
1 polymer ?
#
loop_
_entity_poly.entity_id
_entity_poly.type
_entity_poly.pdbx_seq_one_letter_code
_entity_poly.pdbx_strand_id
1 'polypeptide(L)'
;KLMVPLLKFYFHDNVRISAAQSMPSLLECAEIRGPEHLQHIWGYICPELVQAIEFETNLEVIAEMYEALGKCIELLRTGCLSDKWMKDLMHFLEKNLNCYFENEAQRFEIRNHIDYDEVVEESLALEETDDVYKLSKMTDILHASFV
;
A
#
# COMPACT_ATOMS: atom_id res chain seq x y z
N LYS A 1 -7.55 -18.74 6.01
CA LYS A 1 -8.47 -17.74 6.60
C LYS A 1 -7.91 -16.99 7.79
N LEU A 2 -6.98 -17.55 8.59
CA LEU A 2 -6.59 -16.96 9.88
C LEU A 2 -5.85 -15.61 9.77
N MET A 3 -4.99 -15.43 8.75
CA MET A 3 -4.19 -14.21 8.61
C MET A 3 -4.94 -13.02 7.99
N VAL A 4 -5.89 -13.26 7.08
CA VAL A 4 -6.56 -12.16 6.34
C VAL A 4 -7.32 -11.19 7.25
N PRO A 5 -8.12 -11.64 8.25
CA PRO A 5 -8.77 -10.73 9.19
C PRO A 5 -7.79 -9.89 10.03
N LEU A 6 -6.54 -10.36 10.20
CA LEU A 6 -5.52 -9.68 10.99
C LEU A 6 -4.94 -8.44 10.30
N LEU A 7 -5.15 -8.29 8.99
CA LEU A 7 -4.77 -7.08 8.24
C LEU A 7 -5.40 -5.80 8.83
N LYS A 8 -6.58 -5.94 9.45
CA LYS A 8 -7.34 -4.82 10.02
C LYS A 8 -7.32 -4.83 11.56
N PHE A 9 -6.42 -5.62 12.16
CA PHE A 9 -6.31 -5.72 13.61
C PHE A 9 -5.55 -4.52 14.19
N TYR A 10 -6.28 -3.43 14.48
CA TYR A 10 -5.70 -2.13 14.80
C TYR A 10 -4.90 -2.05 16.11
N PHE A 11 -4.95 -3.07 16.98
CA PHE A 11 -4.30 -3.00 18.30
C PHE A 11 -2.77 -3.13 18.23
N HIS A 12 -2.24 -3.81 17.21
CA HIS A 12 -0.81 -4.10 17.10
C HIS A 12 -0.32 -4.04 15.65
N ASP A 13 0.59 -3.11 15.39
CA ASP A 13 1.23 -2.89 14.08
C ASP A 13 1.91 -4.18 13.60
N ASN A 14 2.69 -4.82 14.47
CA ASN A 14 3.38 -6.07 14.18
C ASN A 14 2.43 -7.21 13.75
N VAL A 15 1.18 -7.22 14.24
CA VAL A 15 0.19 -8.23 13.82
C VAL A 15 -0.27 -7.95 12.39
N ARG A 16 -0.52 -6.68 12.05
CA ARG A 16 -0.91 -6.26 10.71
C ARG A 16 0.20 -6.47 9.69
N ILE A 17 1.44 -6.12 10.06
CA ILE A 17 2.65 -6.37 9.26
C ILE A 17 2.82 -7.87 9.02
N SER A 18 2.80 -8.69 10.07
CA SER A 18 2.93 -10.15 9.93
C SER A 18 1.83 -10.75 9.06
N ALA A 19 0.60 -10.20 9.16
CA ALA A 19 -0.50 -10.60 8.30
C ALA A 19 -0.23 -10.26 6.84
N ALA A 20 0.16 -9.02 6.54
CA ALA A 20 0.49 -8.57 5.19
C ALA A 20 1.61 -9.42 4.57
N GLN A 21 2.72 -9.58 5.28
CA GLN A 21 3.88 -10.36 4.82
C GLN A 21 3.56 -11.83 4.55
N SER A 22 2.51 -12.38 5.19
CA SER A 22 2.08 -13.76 4.95
C SER A 22 1.26 -13.93 3.66
N MET A 23 0.70 -12.84 3.09
CA MET A 23 -0.20 -12.94 1.93
C MET A 23 0.47 -13.56 0.69
N PRO A 24 1.68 -13.14 0.28
CA PRO A 24 2.38 -13.76 -0.85
C PRO A 24 2.64 -15.25 -0.63
N SER A 25 3.13 -15.65 0.55
CA SER A 25 3.41 -17.06 0.85
C SER A 25 2.15 -17.92 0.87
N LEU A 26 1.00 -17.36 1.27
CA LEU A 26 -0.30 -18.05 1.17
C LEU A 26 -0.71 -18.29 -0.29
N LEU A 27 -0.40 -17.37 -1.20
CA LEU A 27 -0.66 -17.54 -2.63
C LEU A 27 0.29 -18.57 -3.25
N GLU A 28 1.58 -18.56 -2.94
CA GLU A 28 2.53 -19.59 -3.36
C GLU A 28 2.07 -20.99 -2.94
N CYS A 29 1.60 -21.13 -1.69
CA CYS A 29 1.04 -22.39 -1.21
C CYS A 29 -0.24 -22.79 -1.97
N ALA A 30 -1.08 -21.82 -2.33
CA ALA A 30 -2.31 -22.06 -3.07
C ALA A 30 -2.06 -22.49 -4.52
N GLU A 31 -0.99 -21.99 -5.15
CA GLU A 31 -0.59 -22.30 -6.52
C GLU A 31 -0.40 -23.81 -6.76
N ILE A 32 0.12 -24.53 -5.76
CA ILE A 32 0.33 -25.99 -5.81
C ILE A 32 -0.97 -26.76 -6.09
N ARG A 33 -2.13 -26.18 -5.73
CA ARG A 33 -3.45 -26.80 -5.93
C ARG A 33 -4.12 -26.39 -7.25
N GLY A 34 -3.43 -25.61 -8.08
CA GLY A 34 -3.86 -25.20 -9.41
C GLY A 34 -4.50 -23.81 -9.50
N PRO A 35 -4.67 -23.29 -10.72
CA PRO A 35 -5.03 -21.89 -10.98
C PRO A 35 -6.41 -21.48 -10.46
N GLU A 36 -7.39 -22.38 -10.48
CA GLU A 36 -8.74 -22.10 -9.94
C GLU A 36 -8.70 -21.87 -8.42
N HIS A 37 -7.93 -22.71 -7.70
CA HIS A 37 -7.77 -22.53 -6.27
C HIS A 37 -7.01 -21.24 -5.94
N LEU A 38 -5.94 -20.95 -6.70
CA LEU A 38 -5.18 -19.72 -6.58
C LEU A 38 -6.06 -18.48 -6.76
N GLN A 39 -6.88 -18.44 -7.82
CA GLN A 39 -7.83 -17.36 -8.07
C GLN A 39 -8.85 -17.20 -6.93
N HIS A 40 -9.36 -18.31 -6.39
CA HIS A 40 -10.29 -18.27 -5.26
C HIS A 40 -9.63 -17.70 -3.99
N ILE A 41 -8.39 -18.08 -3.69
CA ILE A 41 -7.65 -17.54 -2.54
C ILE A 41 -7.33 -16.05 -2.76
N TRP A 42 -6.91 -15.68 -3.97
CA TRP A 42 -6.64 -14.28 -4.31
C TRP A 42 -7.88 -13.40 -4.19
N GLY A 43 -9.03 -13.85 -4.71
CA GLY A 43 -10.30 -13.14 -4.60
C GLY A 43 -10.76 -12.90 -3.15
N TYR A 44 -10.25 -13.68 -2.19
CA TYR A 44 -10.46 -13.46 -0.76
C TYR A 44 -9.41 -12.55 -0.11
N ILE A 45 -8.15 -12.59 -0.57
CA ILE A 45 -7.04 -11.81 0.01
C ILE A 45 -7.06 -10.36 -0.48
N CYS A 46 -7.15 -10.16 -1.80
CA CYS A 46 -6.99 -8.86 -2.41
C CYS A 46 -7.93 -7.77 -1.85
N PRO A 47 -9.24 -8.01 -1.62
CA PRO A 47 -10.13 -6.91 -1.24
C PRO A 47 -9.88 -6.48 0.19
N GLU A 48 -9.51 -7.45 1.03
CA GLU A 48 -9.18 -7.23 2.43
C GLU A 48 -7.86 -6.47 2.57
N LEU A 49 -6.87 -6.77 1.72
CA LEU A 49 -5.59 -6.08 1.68
C LEU A 49 -5.71 -4.64 1.15
N VAL A 50 -6.42 -4.43 0.03
CA VAL A 50 -6.66 -3.09 -0.51
C VAL A 50 -7.43 -2.23 0.49
N GLN A 51 -8.48 -2.78 1.11
CA GLN A 51 -9.23 -2.06 2.12
C GLN A 51 -8.39 -1.78 3.38
N ALA A 52 -7.50 -2.68 3.78
CA ALA A 52 -6.60 -2.43 4.91
C ALA A 52 -5.65 -1.27 4.63
N ILE A 53 -5.07 -1.20 3.42
CA ILE A 53 -4.24 -0.08 2.97
C ILE A 53 -5.01 1.24 3.02
N GLU A 54 -6.26 1.26 2.55
CA GLU A 54 -7.08 2.48 2.51
C GLU A 54 -7.33 3.11 3.89
N PHE A 55 -7.45 2.29 4.93
CA PHE A 55 -7.74 2.75 6.30
C PHE A 55 -6.52 2.78 7.22
N GLU A 56 -5.36 2.34 6.75
CA GLU A 56 -4.14 2.35 7.56
C GLU A 56 -3.60 3.77 7.73
N THR A 57 -3.11 4.07 8.92
CA THR A 57 -2.55 5.39 9.27
C THR A 57 -1.07 5.32 9.62
N ASN A 58 -0.58 4.15 10.03
CA ASN A 58 0.83 3.95 10.30
C ASN A 58 1.59 3.70 8.99
N LEU A 59 2.52 4.62 8.67
CA LEU A 59 3.38 4.59 7.50
C LEU A 59 4.18 3.29 7.32
N GLU A 60 4.75 2.75 8.40
CA GLU A 60 5.50 1.50 8.40
C GLU A 60 4.59 0.34 7.99
N VAL A 61 3.37 0.30 8.54
CA VAL A 61 2.38 -0.73 8.21
C VAL A 61 1.89 -0.59 6.76
N ILE A 62 1.62 0.64 6.30
CA ILE A 62 1.25 0.93 4.90
C ILE A 62 2.31 0.39 3.95
N ALA A 63 3.58 0.66 4.24
CA ALA A 63 4.70 0.24 3.39
C ALA A 63 4.81 -1.29 3.29
N GLU A 64 4.63 -2.01 4.39
CA GLU A 64 4.62 -3.47 4.42
C GLU A 64 3.41 -4.05 3.68
N MET A 65 2.23 -3.41 3.79
CA MET A 65 1.04 -3.81 3.03
C MET A 65 1.18 -3.57 1.53
N TYR A 66 1.80 -2.45 1.13
CA TYR A 66 2.11 -2.16 -0.27
C TYR A 66 3.11 -3.16 -0.84
N GLU A 67 4.17 -3.46 -0.10
CA GLU A 67 5.15 -4.46 -0.51
C GLU A 67 4.52 -5.85 -0.65
N ALA A 68 3.65 -6.24 0.28
CA ALA A 68 2.89 -7.48 0.18
C ALA A 68 1.96 -7.50 -1.04
N LEU A 69 1.27 -6.39 -1.34
CA LEU A 69 0.40 -6.27 -2.51
C LEU A 69 1.20 -6.41 -3.82
N GLY A 70 2.33 -5.71 -3.93
CA GLY A 70 3.24 -5.81 -5.08
C GLY A 70 3.69 -7.26 -5.31
N LYS A 71 4.21 -7.92 -4.26
CA LYS A 71 4.61 -9.34 -4.33
C LYS A 71 3.46 -10.26 -4.74
N CYS A 72 2.24 -10.03 -4.24
CA CYS A 72 1.07 -10.83 -4.66
C CYS A 72 0.78 -10.66 -6.15
N ILE A 73 0.85 -9.43 -6.67
CA ILE A 73 0.60 -9.14 -8.09
C ILE A 73 1.69 -9.80 -8.96
N GLU A 74 2.96 -9.68 -8.58
CA GLU A 74 4.09 -10.32 -9.30
C GLU A 74 3.93 -11.84 -9.38
N LEU A 75 3.55 -12.49 -8.26
CA LEU A 75 3.32 -13.94 -8.20
C LEU A 75 2.21 -14.38 -9.14
N LEU A 76 1.10 -13.63 -9.19
CA LEU A 76 -0.06 -13.99 -9.99
C LEU A 76 0.10 -13.62 -11.49
N ARG A 77 1.10 -12.81 -11.82
CA ARG A 77 1.44 -12.33 -13.18
C ARG A 77 0.29 -11.56 -13.85
N THR A 78 0.44 -11.29 -15.15
CA THR A 78 -0.50 -10.52 -15.96
C THR A 78 -1.91 -11.12 -15.97
N GLY A 79 -2.92 -10.28 -15.72
CA GLY A 79 -4.34 -10.65 -15.70
C GLY A 79 -4.89 -11.10 -14.34
N CYS A 80 -4.13 -10.96 -13.26
CA CYS A 80 -4.55 -11.33 -11.91
C CYS A 80 -5.54 -10.37 -11.26
N LEU A 81 -5.56 -9.11 -11.71
CA LEU A 81 -6.55 -8.12 -11.32
C LEU A 81 -7.63 -8.08 -12.40
N SER A 82 -8.89 -8.26 -12.01
CA SER A 82 -9.99 -7.99 -12.94
C SER A 82 -10.10 -6.49 -13.23
N ASP A 83 -10.76 -6.10 -14.34
CA ASP A 83 -10.89 -4.69 -14.75
C ASP A 83 -11.39 -3.77 -13.64
N LYS A 84 -12.32 -4.25 -12.81
CA LYS A 84 -12.83 -3.49 -11.66
C LYS A 84 -11.70 -3.20 -10.67
N TRP A 85 -10.90 -4.19 -10.36
CA TRP A 85 -9.86 -4.10 -9.34
C TRP A 85 -8.67 -3.29 -9.82
N MET A 86 -8.33 -3.41 -11.10
CA MET A 86 -7.36 -2.54 -11.72
C MET A 86 -7.82 -1.08 -11.67
N LYS A 87 -9.09 -0.79 -11.93
CA LYS A 87 -9.65 0.57 -11.76
C LYS A 87 -9.58 1.05 -10.31
N ASP A 88 -9.97 0.21 -9.36
CA ASP A 88 -9.95 0.57 -7.94
C ASP A 88 -8.52 0.85 -7.47
N LEU A 89 -7.54 0.02 -7.88
CA LEU A 89 -6.12 0.24 -7.62
C LEU A 89 -5.60 1.54 -8.25
N MET A 90 -5.91 1.77 -9.53
CA MET A 90 -5.48 2.99 -10.23
C MET A 90 -6.08 4.26 -9.60
N HIS A 91 -7.37 4.22 -9.23
CA HIS A 91 -8.03 5.33 -8.54
C HIS A 91 -7.40 5.60 -7.17
N PHE A 92 -7.07 4.53 -6.44
CA PHE A 92 -6.39 4.63 -5.17
C PHE A 92 -4.99 5.25 -5.31
N LEU A 93 -4.20 4.83 -6.32
CA LEU A 93 -2.88 5.39 -6.60
C LEU A 93 -2.98 6.87 -7.00
N GLU A 94 -3.94 7.22 -7.85
CA GLU A 94 -4.24 8.61 -8.23
C GLU A 94 -4.57 9.48 -7.01
N LYS A 95 -5.43 8.99 -6.11
CA LYS A 95 -5.78 9.71 -4.86
C LYS A 95 -4.54 10.00 -4.01
N ASN A 96 -3.64 9.03 -3.85
CA ASN A 96 -2.41 9.21 -3.08
C ASN A 96 -1.44 10.20 -3.75
N LEU A 97 -1.31 10.16 -5.08
CA LEU A 97 -0.52 11.15 -5.83
C LEU A 97 -1.07 12.57 -5.67
N ASN A 98 -2.39 12.74 -5.74
CA ASN A 98 -3.02 14.04 -5.54
C ASN A 98 -2.79 14.56 -4.10
N CYS A 99 -2.91 13.69 -3.10
CA CYS A 99 -2.61 14.02 -1.70
C CYS A 99 -1.16 14.50 -1.54
N TYR A 100 -0.20 13.83 -2.18
CA TYR A 100 1.20 14.29 -2.19
C TYR A 100 1.35 15.71 -2.77
N PHE A 101 0.72 16.00 -3.91
CA PHE A 101 0.78 17.34 -4.50
C PHE A 101 0.13 18.41 -3.61
N GLU A 102 -0.96 18.08 -2.94
CA GLU A 102 -1.61 18.96 -1.97
C GLU A 102 -0.69 19.24 -0.77
N ASN A 103 -0.05 18.21 -0.22
CA ASN A 103 0.92 18.35 0.87
C ASN A 103 2.12 19.20 0.45
N GLU A 104 2.66 18.98 -0.75
CA GLU A 104 3.78 19.76 -1.27
C GLU A 104 3.42 21.24 -1.43
N ALA A 105 2.22 21.55 -1.93
CA ALA A 105 1.74 22.91 -2.00
C ALA A 105 1.59 23.54 -0.60
N GLN A 106 1.11 22.79 0.39
CA GLN A 106 1.02 23.27 1.78
C GLN A 106 2.40 23.55 2.38
N ARG A 107 3.38 22.64 2.19
CA ARG A 107 4.76 22.87 2.64
C ARG A 107 5.35 24.13 2.02
N PHE A 108 5.10 24.37 0.73
CA PHE A 108 5.53 25.60 0.05
C PHE A 108 4.93 26.86 0.69
N GLU A 109 3.63 26.85 0.99
CA GLU A 109 2.97 27.99 1.66
C GLU A 109 3.53 28.21 3.08
N ILE A 110 3.76 27.15 3.86
CA ILE A 110 4.35 27.23 5.21
C ILE A 110 5.77 27.82 5.17
N ARG A 111 6.57 27.52 4.14
CA ARG A 111 7.91 28.12 3.98
C ARG A 111 7.88 29.62 3.65
N ASN A 112 6.75 30.13 3.15
CA ASN A 112 6.56 31.56 2.87
C ASN A 112 5.95 32.33 4.06
N HIS A 113 5.64 31.65 5.15
CA HIS A 113 4.99 32.20 6.32
C HIS A 113 5.97 32.98 7.22
N ILE A 114 5.48 34.01 7.92
CA ILE A 114 6.33 34.91 8.74
C ILE A 114 6.94 34.17 9.95
N ASP A 115 6.27 33.12 10.41
CA ASP A 115 6.64 32.24 11.51
C ASP A 115 7.54 31.07 11.09
N TYR A 116 7.98 31.02 9.83
CA TYR A 116 8.95 30.04 9.36
C TYR A 116 10.30 30.20 10.08
N ASP A 117 10.75 29.12 10.71
CA ASP A 117 12.04 29.00 11.37
C ASP A 117 12.67 27.61 11.16
N GLU A 118 13.82 27.36 11.78
CA GLU A 118 14.55 26.09 11.66
C GLU A 118 13.77 24.90 12.22
N VAL A 119 12.96 25.09 13.28
CA VAL A 119 12.14 24.03 13.87
C VAL A 119 11.00 23.64 12.94
N VAL A 120 10.39 24.62 12.28
CA VAL A 120 9.38 24.38 11.25
C VAL A 120 9.98 23.61 10.08
N GLU A 121 11.15 24.01 9.57
CA GLU A 121 11.79 23.31 8.44
C GLU A 121 12.15 21.85 8.77
N GLU A 122 12.64 21.56 9.98
CA GLU A 122 12.89 20.18 10.42
C GLU A 122 11.61 19.32 10.37
N SER A 123 10.47 19.87 10.80
CA SER A 123 9.19 19.17 10.72
C SER A 123 8.75 18.92 9.27
N LEU A 124 8.86 19.93 8.40
CA LEU A 124 8.49 19.80 6.99
C LEU A 124 9.38 18.79 6.26
N ALA A 125 10.66 18.72 6.60
CA ALA A 125 11.60 17.77 6.00
C ALA A 125 11.29 16.31 6.39
N LEU A 126 10.80 16.08 7.62
CA LEU A 126 10.32 14.75 8.04
C LEU A 126 9.06 14.35 7.27
N GLU A 127 8.09 15.26 7.14
CA GLU A 127 6.87 15.03 6.36
C GLU A 127 7.17 14.73 4.88
N GLU A 128 8.10 15.48 4.28
CA GLU A 128 8.56 15.24 2.90
C GLU A 128 9.22 13.86 2.75
N THR A 129 10.04 13.46 3.73
CA THR A 129 10.68 12.13 3.74
C THR A 129 9.65 11.00 3.78
N ASP A 130 8.63 11.13 4.62
CA ASP A 130 7.52 10.17 4.72
C ASP A 130 6.72 10.08 3.42
N ASP A 131 6.43 11.22 2.80
CA ASP A 131 5.73 11.29 1.52
C ASP A 131 6.53 10.64 0.37
N VAL A 132 7.83 10.94 0.27
CA VAL A 132 8.73 10.32 -0.72
C VAL A 132 8.80 8.81 -0.51
N TYR A 133 8.83 8.35 0.75
CA TYR A 133 8.82 6.92 1.07
C TYR A 133 7.52 6.24 0.59
N LYS A 134 6.35 6.83 0.82
CA LYS A 134 5.07 6.32 0.29
C LYS A 134 5.08 6.23 -1.24
N LEU A 135 5.57 7.28 -1.91
CA LEU A 135 5.66 7.31 -3.38
C LEU A 135 6.57 6.22 -3.93
N SER A 136 7.68 5.91 -3.24
CA SER A 136 8.57 4.82 -3.64
C SER A 136 7.84 3.46 -3.65
N LYS A 137 7.04 3.18 -2.62
CA LYS A 137 6.26 1.94 -2.52
C LYS A 137 5.13 1.85 -3.55
N MET A 138 4.51 2.98 -3.89
CA MET A 138 3.53 3.04 -4.99
C MET A 138 4.16 2.74 -6.35
N THR A 139 5.42 3.16 -6.56
CA THR A 139 6.16 2.88 -7.80
C THR A 139 6.39 1.38 -7.97
N ASP A 140 6.69 0.66 -6.89
CA ASP A 140 6.86 -0.80 -6.92
C ASP A 140 5.57 -1.52 -7.37
N ILE A 141 4.41 -1.05 -6.89
CA ILE A 141 3.10 -1.63 -7.26
C ILE A 141 2.76 -1.33 -8.73
N LEU A 142 3.00 -0.10 -9.17
CA LEU A 142 2.83 0.27 -10.58
C LEU A 142 3.71 -0.60 -11.47
N HIS A 143 4.99 -0.77 -11.11
CA HIS A 143 5.90 -1.64 -11.83
C HIS A 143 5.37 -3.08 -11.88
N ALA A 144 4.99 -3.66 -10.74
CA ALA A 144 4.41 -5.00 -10.66
C ALA A 144 3.13 -5.18 -11.50
N SER A 145 2.37 -4.10 -11.71
CA SER A 145 1.11 -4.15 -12.46
C SER A 145 1.29 -4.15 -13.98
N PHE A 146 2.47 -3.76 -14.49
CA PHE A 146 2.73 -3.57 -15.93
C PHE A 146 3.92 -4.36 -16.48
N VAL A 147 4.59 -5.17 -15.64
CA VAL A 147 5.70 -6.06 -16.00
C VAL A 147 5.24 -7.52 -16.01
#